data_AF-A0A959BXG4-F1
#
_entry.id   AF-A0A959BXG4-F1
#
_cell.length_a   1.000
_cell.length_b   1.000
_cell.length_c   1.000
_cell.angle_alpha   90.00
_cell.angle_beta   90.00
_cell.angle_gamma   90.00
#
_symmetry.space_group_name_H-M   'P 1'
#
loop_
_entity.id
_entity.type
_entity.pdbx_description
1 polymer ?
#
loop_
_entity_poly.entity_id
_entity_poly.type
_entity_poly.pdbx_seq_one_letter_code
_entity_poly.pdbx_strand_id
1 'polypeptide(L)'
;APAGVQAHQRAFAFEPAKKLSPAPGSMLQRDPPELLEPDLLENPYVLSDEQLVAVRDRVLGPLRRHDGTGFTTRIRSLSATEASALLDDEAFWREIRPIFRGRALWAVYTILYFNNRLREPDLRLSVNFRANDPYGFMDALSIVVQEIRPRQYYEILREAAAYEFSGSPQRNQILSMISQRNAPGAVERLAVSTRQVHYEENEAGDQELHLYGRQVRRMTVYETGGQLRVVLRIRFISAANPRQSYYFFPDPATPERWRAAIERYWNGKFILDNGVKRLRFTVAPLFYYESGPAVDKEVSIMEDDELSCPHSSDPGRANAGCWFTQSSDETVAHEFGHLLGAADEYNLPGSIAEIPADIRSQLTAEDLEFTTMEGITGRRRRKREGGYDISSLMGSHSRSTDVKARHIRLLVRNINGRLPDGTPHYRIIEL
;
A
#
# COMPACT_ATOMS: atom_id res chain seq x y z
N ALA A 1 -36.24 -38.30 20.23
CA ALA A 1 -35.94 -37.38 21.35
C ALA A 1 -35.01 -38.13 22.30
N PRO A 2 -33.82 -37.60 22.66
CA PRO A 2 -33.58 -36.33 23.39
C PRO A 2 -32.68 -35.34 22.59
N ALA A 3 -32.79 -34.01 22.73
CA ALA A 3 -32.11 -33.12 23.71
C ALA A 3 -30.60 -33.38 23.84
N GLY A 4 -29.65 -32.46 23.64
CA GLY A 4 -29.65 -31.05 23.25
C GLY A 4 -28.23 -30.50 23.49
N VAL A 5 -27.71 -29.63 22.61
CA VAL A 5 -26.61 -28.69 22.91
C VAL A 5 -26.77 -27.50 21.94
N GLN A 6 -27.32 -26.38 22.41
CA GLN A 6 -27.22 -25.09 21.71
C GLN A 6 -26.20 -24.23 22.44
N ALA A 7 -25.12 -23.90 21.74
CA ALA A 7 -24.10 -22.98 22.20
C ALA A 7 -24.58 -21.53 22.04
N HIS A 8 -24.44 -20.76 23.12
CA HIS A 8 -24.65 -19.32 23.15
C HIS A 8 -23.66 -18.59 22.23
N GLN A 9 -24.16 -17.97 21.16
CA GLN A 9 -23.53 -16.81 20.53
C GLN A 9 -24.30 -15.57 20.98
N ARG A 10 -23.71 -14.80 21.91
CA ARG A 10 -24.17 -13.43 22.20
C ARG A 10 -23.52 -12.49 21.19
N ALA A 11 -24.35 -11.92 20.33
CA ALA A 11 -24.00 -10.81 19.46
C ALA A 11 -23.71 -9.55 20.31
N PHE A 12 -22.58 -8.91 20.05
CA PHE A 12 -22.30 -7.55 20.51
C PHE A 12 -23.11 -6.59 19.63
N ALA A 13 -24.23 -6.10 20.15
CA ALA A 13 -24.96 -4.97 19.57
C ALA A 13 -24.29 -3.67 20.06
N PHE A 14 -23.79 -2.86 19.13
CA PHE A 14 -23.42 -1.47 19.39
C PHE A 14 -24.69 -0.63 19.47
N GLU A 15 -24.92 0.03 20.61
CA GLU A 15 -25.96 1.06 20.72
C GLU A 15 -25.52 2.31 19.92
N PRO A 16 -26.43 2.95 19.14
CA PRO A 16 -26.12 4.20 18.47
C PRO A 16 -26.07 5.35 19.47
N ALA A 17 -24.97 6.12 19.42
CA ALA A 17 -24.76 7.30 20.24
C ALA A 17 -25.87 8.34 20.04
N LYS A 18 -26.42 8.84 21.15
CA LYS A 18 -27.32 9.99 21.18
C LYS A 18 -26.62 11.22 20.59
N LYS A 19 -27.26 11.86 19.61
CA LYS A 19 -26.87 13.19 19.08
C LYS A 19 -26.85 14.21 20.22
N LEU A 20 -25.67 14.71 20.55
CA LEU A 20 -25.48 15.96 21.30
C LEU A 20 -25.18 17.06 20.28
N SER A 21 -26.01 18.09 20.25
CA SER A 21 -25.78 19.30 19.45
C SER A 21 -24.54 20.05 19.97
N PRO A 22 -23.68 20.60 19.09
CA PRO A 22 -22.50 21.34 19.52
C PRO A 22 -22.87 22.75 19.97
N ALA A 23 -22.39 23.14 21.15
CA ALA A 23 -22.36 24.53 21.58
C ALA A 23 -21.17 25.26 20.87
N PRO A 24 -21.32 26.53 20.50
CA PRO A 24 -20.25 27.29 19.86
C PRO A 24 -19.22 27.73 20.91
N GLY A 25 -17.99 27.21 20.82
CA GLY A 25 -16.91 27.54 21.74
C GLY A 25 -15.57 27.65 21.02
N SER A 26 -15.11 28.90 20.86
CA SER A 26 -13.71 29.36 20.84
C SER A 26 -12.65 28.35 20.37
N MET A 27 -12.19 28.50 19.11
CA MET A 27 -10.95 27.92 18.63
C MET A 27 -9.76 28.50 19.40
N LEU A 28 -9.39 27.87 20.51
CA LEU A 28 -8.03 27.97 21.04
C LEU A 28 -7.15 27.14 20.10
N GLN A 29 -6.30 27.82 19.33
CA GLN A 29 -5.12 27.23 18.70
C GLN A 29 -4.33 26.53 19.81
N ARG A 30 -4.50 25.20 19.92
CA ARG A 30 -3.53 24.37 20.62
C ARG A 30 -2.37 24.20 19.67
N ASP A 31 -1.19 24.61 20.13
CA ASP A 31 0.05 24.24 19.46
C ASP A 31 0.05 22.72 19.23
N PRO A 32 0.41 22.25 18.02
CA PRO A 32 0.49 20.83 17.75
C PRO A 32 1.46 20.20 18.76
N PRO A 33 1.12 19.05 19.37
CA PRO A 33 2.02 18.38 20.30
C PRO A 33 3.36 18.16 19.58
N GLU A 34 4.42 18.69 20.19
CA GLU A 34 5.79 18.55 19.72
C GLU A 34 6.06 17.06 19.49
N LEU A 35 6.31 16.70 18.23
CA LEU A 35 6.61 15.34 17.84
C LEU A 35 7.94 14.99 18.47
N LEU A 36 7.89 14.24 19.58
CA LEU A 36 9.02 13.46 20.03
C LEU A 36 9.40 12.55 18.87
N GLU A 37 10.49 12.90 18.17
CA GLU A 37 11.22 11.93 17.37
C GLU A 37 11.44 10.70 18.27
N PRO A 38 11.42 9.47 17.72
CA PRO A 38 11.83 8.34 18.52
C PRO A 38 13.26 8.62 18.95
N ASP A 39 13.43 9.03 20.22
CA ASP A 39 14.68 9.01 20.96
C ASP A 39 15.20 7.58 20.87
N LEU A 40 15.93 7.32 19.79
CA LEU A 40 16.77 6.17 19.65
C LEU A 40 17.97 6.43 20.55
N LEU A 41 17.83 5.96 21.80
CA LEU A 41 18.91 5.36 22.56
C LEU A 41 20.05 6.31 22.98
N GLU A 42 19.75 7.41 23.65
CA GLU A 42 20.71 7.96 24.62
C GLU A 42 20.34 7.49 26.03
N ASN A 43 21.04 6.43 26.44
CA ASN A 43 21.04 5.72 27.74
C ASN A 43 19.96 4.64 27.97
N PRO A 44 20.21 3.37 27.58
CA PRO A 44 19.35 2.27 28.01
C PRO A 44 19.62 2.00 29.48
N TYR A 45 18.72 2.46 30.35
CA TYR A 45 18.64 1.93 31.71
C TYR A 45 18.42 0.41 31.60
N VAL A 46 19.43 -0.39 31.92
CA VAL A 46 19.33 -1.85 31.93
C VAL A 46 18.71 -2.25 33.27
N LEU A 47 17.60 -3.00 33.24
CA LEU A 47 17.03 -3.58 34.45
C LEU A 47 18.03 -4.57 35.07
N SER A 48 18.17 -4.55 36.40
CA SER A 48 18.86 -5.65 37.09
C SER A 48 18.08 -6.96 36.93
N ASP A 49 18.73 -8.10 37.13
CA ASP A 49 18.06 -9.41 37.08
C ASP A 49 16.87 -9.48 38.04
N GLU A 50 17.01 -8.92 39.25
CA GLU A 50 15.93 -8.84 40.24
C GLU A 50 14.74 -7.99 39.74
N GLN A 51 15.02 -6.85 39.09
CA GLN A 51 14.00 -6.01 38.49
C GLN A 51 13.29 -6.71 37.33
N LEU A 52 14.03 -7.42 36.46
CA LEU A 52 13.46 -8.19 35.37
C LEU A 52 12.55 -9.32 35.88
N VAL A 53 12.99 -10.06 36.91
CA VAL A 53 12.18 -11.10 37.56
C VAL A 53 10.87 -10.50 38.10
N ALA A 54 10.95 -9.37 38.81
CA ALA A 54 9.77 -8.69 39.36
C ALA A 54 8.81 -8.21 38.26
N VAL A 55 9.33 -7.67 37.15
CA VAL A 55 8.53 -7.25 35.99
C VAL A 55 7.86 -8.46 35.34
N ARG A 56 8.59 -9.55 35.12
CA ARG A 56 8.06 -10.80 34.57
C ARG A 56 6.93 -11.36 35.43
N ASP A 57 7.12 -11.49 36.74
CA ASP A 57 6.10 -12.03 37.64
C ASP A 57 4.86 -11.14 37.73
N ARG A 58 5.05 -9.81 37.70
CA ARG A 58 3.95 -8.84 37.63
C ARG A 58 3.10 -9.02 36.37
N VAL A 59 3.73 -9.27 35.21
CA VAL A 59 3.04 -9.45 33.93
C VAL A 59 2.41 -10.84 33.81
N LEU A 60 3.11 -11.92 34.21
CA LEU A 60 2.62 -13.29 34.10
C LEU A 60 1.63 -13.69 35.20
N GLY A 61 1.61 -12.99 36.34
CA GLY A 61 0.72 -13.28 37.46
C GLY A 61 -0.77 -13.42 37.08
N PRO A 62 -1.38 -12.48 36.35
CA PRO A 62 -2.73 -12.64 35.82
C PRO A 62 -2.90 -13.86 34.92
N LEU A 63 -1.94 -14.15 34.04
CA LEU A 63 -2.00 -15.27 33.10
C LEU A 63 -2.02 -16.62 33.84
N ARG A 64 -1.22 -16.76 34.89
CA ARG A 64 -1.19 -17.94 35.80
C ARG A 64 -2.52 -18.15 36.55
N ARG A 65 -3.37 -17.11 36.64
CA ARG A 65 -4.74 -17.17 37.19
C ARG A 65 -5.82 -17.24 36.10
N HIS A 66 -5.44 -17.47 34.85
CA HIS A 66 -6.33 -17.46 33.68
C HIS A 66 -7.04 -16.12 33.43
N ASP A 67 -6.45 -15.00 33.88
CA ASP A 67 -6.95 -13.64 33.66
C ASP A 67 -6.24 -12.98 32.46
N GLY A 68 -6.77 -13.25 31.26
CA GLY A 68 -6.24 -12.70 30.01
C GLY A 68 -6.38 -11.17 29.89
N THR A 69 -7.43 -10.59 30.48
CA THR A 69 -7.64 -9.14 30.48
C THR A 69 -6.62 -8.45 31.38
N GLY A 70 -6.39 -8.99 32.57
CA GLY A 70 -5.33 -8.53 33.47
C GLY A 70 -3.95 -8.64 32.84
N PHE A 71 -3.64 -9.75 32.16
CA PHE A 71 -2.39 -9.92 31.43
C PHE A 71 -2.20 -8.84 30.35
N THR A 72 -3.21 -8.64 29.50
CA THR A 72 -3.18 -7.65 28.41
C THR A 72 -3.04 -6.22 28.95
N THR A 73 -3.69 -5.92 30.07
CA THR A 73 -3.58 -4.60 30.73
C THR A 73 -2.18 -4.37 31.26
N ARG A 74 -1.57 -5.39 31.90
CA ARG A 74 -0.22 -5.29 32.45
C ARG A 74 0.84 -5.12 31.37
N ILE A 75 0.79 -5.91 30.30
CA ILE A 75 1.78 -5.83 29.22
C ILE A 75 1.70 -4.49 28.46
N ARG A 76 0.50 -3.90 28.31
CA ARG A 76 0.34 -2.56 27.72
C ARG A 76 0.75 -1.41 28.65
N SER A 77 0.87 -1.67 29.95
CA SER A 77 1.29 -0.67 30.95
C SER A 77 2.81 -0.60 31.16
N LEU A 78 3.58 -1.44 30.47
CA LEU A 78 5.02 -1.46 30.59
C LEU A 78 5.64 -0.18 30.05
N SER A 79 6.71 0.27 30.68
CA SER A 79 7.63 1.24 30.08
C SER A 79 8.36 0.63 28.89
N ALA A 80 8.95 1.47 28.02
CA ALA A 80 9.74 0.98 26.88
C ALA A 80 10.90 0.08 27.32
N THR A 81 11.58 0.45 28.42
CA THR A 81 12.66 -0.33 29.03
C THR A 81 12.18 -1.70 29.51
N GLU A 82 11.06 -1.77 30.24
CA GLU A 82 10.51 -3.05 30.71
C GLU A 82 10.02 -3.93 29.55
N ALA A 83 9.40 -3.32 28.53
CA ALA A 83 8.94 -4.04 27.36
C ALA A 83 10.11 -4.65 26.56
N SER A 84 11.19 -3.88 26.37
CA SER A 84 12.43 -4.37 25.74
C SER A 84 13.08 -5.49 26.56
N ALA A 85 13.15 -5.33 27.89
CA ALA A 85 13.76 -6.34 28.75
C ALA A 85 12.96 -7.67 28.73
N LEU A 86 11.63 -7.62 28.69
CA LEU A 86 10.80 -8.82 28.52
C LEU A 86 10.87 -9.41 27.11
N LEU A 87 11.09 -8.57 26.08
CA LEU A 87 11.28 -9.03 24.72
C LEU A 87 12.48 -9.98 24.61
N ASP A 88 13.56 -9.69 25.35
CA ASP A 88 14.79 -10.50 25.37
C ASP A 88 14.78 -11.63 26.43
N ASP A 89 13.77 -11.70 27.31
CA ASP A 89 13.70 -12.70 28.39
C ASP A 89 13.18 -14.08 27.91
N GLU A 90 14.08 -15.04 27.76
CA GLU A 90 13.73 -16.42 27.36
C GLU A 90 12.74 -17.11 28.31
N ALA A 91 12.82 -16.84 29.62
CA ALA A 91 11.94 -17.48 30.59
C ALA A 91 10.51 -16.94 30.47
N PHE A 92 10.34 -15.64 30.16
CA PHE A 92 9.05 -15.08 29.79
C PHE A 92 8.47 -15.78 28.56
N TRP A 93 9.23 -15.90 27.47
CA TRP A 93 8.76 -16.56 26.25
C TRP A 93 8.45 -18.06 26.42
N ARG A 94 9.17 -18.74 27.33
CA ARG A 94 8.92 -20.15 27.68
C ARG A 94 7.55 -20.35 28.32
N GLU A 95 7.06 -19.39 29.12
CA GLU A 95 5.71 -19.42 29.70
C GLU A 95 4.64 -18.95 28.70
N ILE A 96 4.93 -17.94 27.87
CA ILE A 96 3.99 -17.36 26.90
C ILE A 96 3.64 -18.32 25.76
N ARG A 97 4.65 -18.95 25.14
CA ARG A 97 4.47 -19.76 23.93
C ARG A 97 3.46 -20.90 24.11
N PRO A 98 3.49 -21.73 25.18
CA PRO A 98 2.49 -22.78 25.39
C PRO A 98 1.04 -22.29 25.40
N ILE A 99 0.81 -21.04 25.81
CA ILE A 99 -0.53 -20.45 26.03
C ILE A 99 -1.01 -19.69 24.79
N PHE A 100 -0.13 -18.95 24.12
CA PHE A 100 -0.49 -18.11 22.99
C PHE A 100 0.08 -18.64 21.67
N ARG A 101 -0.77 -18.68 20.64
CA ARG A 101 -0.42 -19.09 19.27
C ARG A 101 -1.01 -18.12 18.26
N GLY A 102 -0.56 -18.22 17.01
CA GLY A 102 -1.12 -17.44 15.90
C GLY A 102 -1.20 -15.95 16.22
N ARG A 103 -2.37 -15.36 15.97
CA ARG A 103 -2.62 -13.93 16.15
C ARG A 103 -2.44 -13.43 17.59
N ALA A 104 -2.68 -14.29 18.58
CA ALA A 104 -2.54 -13.91 19.98
C ALA A 104 -1.05 -13.77 20.36
N LEU A 105 -0.21 -14.70 19.88
CA LEU A 105 1.24 -14.61 20.06
C LEU A 105 1.79 -13.35 19.37
N TRP A 106 1.36 -13.09 18.14
CA TRP A 106 1.73 -11.88 17.40
C TRP A 106 1.30 -10.59 18.12
N ALA A 107 0.10 -10.57 18.71
CA ALA A 107 -0.38 -9.43 19.49
C ALA A 107 0.48 -9.15 20.73
N VAL A 108 0.91 -10.19 21.46
CA VAL A 108 1.83 -10.05 22.60
C VAL A 108 3.16 -9.45 22.14
N TYR A 109 3.73 -10.02 21.07
CA TYR A 109 5.01 -9.55 20.53
C TYR A 109 4.95 -8.09 20.06
N THR A 110 3.91 -7.73 19.30
CA THR A 110 3.76 -6.35 18.81
C THR A 110 3.50 -5.33 19.91
N ILE A 111 2.81 -5.71 21.00
CA ILE A 111 2.68 -4.81 22.16
C ILE A 111 4.06 -4.55 22.77
N LEU A 112 4.90 -5.57 22.97
CA LEU A 112 6.23 -5.42 23.54
C LEU A 112 7.16 -4.64 22.60
N TYR A 113 7.28 -5.08 21.35
CA TYR A 113 8.21 -4.53 20.36
C TYR A 113 7.90 -3.08 20.01
N PHE A 114 6.61 -2.73 19.84
CA PHE A 114 6.21 -1.37 19.49
C PHE A 114 5.77 -0.54 20.69
N ASN A 115 5.89 -1.06 21.91
CA ASN A 115 5.38 -0.43 23.13
C ASN A 115 3.94 0.10 22.98
N ASN A 116 3.05 -0.75 22.44
CA ASN A 116 1.65 -0.44 22.10
C ASN A 116 1.44 0.70 21.07
N ARG A 117 2.49 1.11 20.33
CA ARG A 117 2.46 2.12 19.27
C ARG A 117 2.75 1.49 17.91
N LEU A 118 1.93 0.54 17.51
CA LEU A 118 2.07 -0.16 16.24
C LEU A 118 1.85 0.83 15.07
N ARG A 119 2.84 0.93 14.17
CA ARG A 119 2.84 1.86 13.03
C ARG A 119 2.79 1.12 11.71
N GLU A 120 2.50 1.82 10.63
CA GLU A 120 2.63 1.23 9.29
C GLU A 120 4.11 0.94 8.95
N PRO A 121 4.43 -0.16 8.23
CA PRO A 121 3.53 -1.17 7.65
C PRO A 121 3.06 -2.28 8.60
N ASP A 122 3.61 -2.36 9.82
CA ASP A 122 3.33 -3.41 10.81
C ASP A 122 1.87 -3.42 11.31
N LEU A 123 1.23 -2.25 11.30
CA LEU A 123 -0.20 -2.08 11.56
C LEU A 123 -1.02 -2.85 10.52
N ARG A 124 -0.80 -2.60 9.22
CA ARG A 124 -1.48 -3.33 8.14
C ARG A 124 -1.26 -4.82 8.22
N LEU A 125 -0.01 -5.23 8.47
CA LEU A 125 0.35 -6.62 8.65
C LEU A 125 -0.51 -7.27 9.75
N SER A 126 -0.64 -6.59 10.89
CA SER A 126 -1.41 -7.07 12.04
C SER A 126 -2.93 -7.05 11.82
N VAL A 127 -3.44 -6.07 11.07
CA VAL A 127 -4.86 -6.01 10.67
C VAL A 127 -5.19 -7.21 9.78
N ASN A 128 -4.38 -7.47 8.75
CA ASN A 128 -4.59 -8.60 7.85
C ASN A 128 -4.41 -9.95 8.56
N PHE A 129 -3.51 -10.01 9.55
CA PHE A 129 -3.38 -11.15 10.43
C PHE A 129 -4.67 -11.44 11.22
N ARG A 130 -5.29 -10.41 11.79
CA ARG A 130 -6.55 -10.54 12.56
C ARG A 130 -7.73 -10.90 11.67
N ALA A 131 -7.76 -10.36 10.45
CA ALA A 131 -8.79 -10.65 9.44
C ALA A 131 -8.66 -12.05 8.83
N ASN A 132 -7.55 -12.77 9.11
CA ASN A 132 -7.19 -14.02 8.45
C ASN A 132 -7.20 -13.88 6.91
N ASP A 133 -6.69 -12.75 6.42
CA ASP A 133 -6.53 -12.48 4.99
C ASP A 133 -5.08 -12.79 4.58
N PRO A 134 -4.81 -13.97 3.98
CA PRO A 134 -3.46 -14.35 3.61
C PRO A 134 -2.88 -13.47 2.50
N TYR A 135 -3.71 -12.93 1.59
CA TYR A 135 -3.21 -12.11 0.48
C TYR A 135 -2.84 -10.71 0.95
N GLY A 136 -3.73 -10.05 1.68
CA GLY A 136 -3.42 -8.76 2.31
C GLY A 136 -2.23 -8.89 3.28
N PHE A 137 -2.11 -10.01 3.99
CA PHE A 137 -0.95 -10.26 4.84
C PHE A 137 0.34 -10.34 4.02
N MET A 138 0.34 -11.07 2.90
CA MET A 138 1.50 -11.15 2.00
C MET A 138 1.87 -9.79 1.40
N ASP A 139 0.89 -8.96 1.04
CA ASP A 139 1.13 -7.60 0.51
C ASP A 139 1.87 -6.74 1.53
N ALA A 140 1.38 -6.69 2.76
CA ALA A 140 2.03 -5.97 3.85
C ALA A 140 3.40 -6.59 4.20
N LEU A 141 3.48 -7.92 4.21
CA LEU A 141 4.71 -8.65 4.49
C LEU A 141 5.80 -8.34 3.47
N SER A 142 5.45 -8.20 2.19
CA SER A 142 6.40 -7.87 1.11
C SER A 142 7.19 -6.59 1.37
N ILE A 143 6.66 -5.70 2.20
CA ILE A 143 7.30 -4.45 2.62
C ILE A 143 8.12 -4.69 3.88
N VAL A 144 7.51 -5.31 4.89
CA VAL A 144 8.13 -5.61 6.19
C VAL A 144 9.42 -6.42 6.03
N VAL A 145 9.46 -7.36 5.08
CA VAL A 145 10.66 -8.20 4.84
C VAL A 145 11.80 -7.44 4.17
N GLN A 146 11.54 -6.26 3.59
CA GLN A 146 12.60 -5.40 3.04
C GLN A 146 13.20 -4.46 4.11
N GLU A 147 12.57 -4.34 5.27
CA GLU A 147 13.06 -3.49 6.36
C GLU A 147 14.04 -4.26 7.24
N ILE A 148 15.02 -3.56 7.82
CA ILE A 148 15.93 -4.18 8.79
C ILE A 148 15.17 -4.30 10.11
N ARG A 149 14.92 -5.55 10.54
CA ARG A 149 14.34 -5.88 11.85
C ARG A 149 15.21 -6.91 12.57
N PRO A 150 15.16 -6.96 13.92
CA PRO A 150 15.85 -7.99 14.69
C PRO A 150 15.44 -9.40 14.28
N ARG A 151 16.36 -10.37 14.41
CA ARG A 151 16.10 -11.78 14.06
C ARG A 151 14.82 -12.33 14.72
N GLN A 152 14.64 -12.03 16.00
CA GLN A 152 13.51 -12.51 16.79
C GLN A 152 12.15 -12.07 16.22
N TYR A 153 12.07 -10.88 15.60
CA TYR A 153 10.87 -10.38 14.93
C TYR A 153 10.36 -11.40 13.90
N TYR A 154 11.25 -11.85 13.03
CA TYR A 154 10.90 -12.78 11.97
C TYR A 154 10.67 -14.21 12.47
N GLU A 155 11.33 -14.61 13.56
CA GLU A 155 11.09 -15.92 14.18
C GLU A 155 9.69 -16.00 14.79
N ILE A 156 9.28 -14.97 15.55
CA ILE A 156 7.93 -14.90 16.12
C ILE A 156 6.87 -14.72 15.04
N LEU A 157 7.11 -13.86 14.04
CA LEU A 157 6.20 -13.69 12.91
C LEU A 157 6.01 -15.00 12.15
N ARG A 158 7.08 -15.78 11.93
CA ARG A 158 7.02 -17.10 11.30
C ARG A 158 6.22 -18.09 12.14
N GLU A 159 6.48 -18.17 13.44
CA GLU A 159 5.76 -19.05 14.37
C GLU A 159 4.26 -18.74 14.37
N ALA A 160 3.92 -17.47 14.51
CA ALA A 160 2.54 -17.01 14.47
C ALA A 160 1.89 -17.34 13.12
N ALA A 161 2.51 -16.98 12.00
CA ALA A 161 1.95 -17.16 10.66
C ALA A 161 1.77 -18.64 10.31
N ALA A 162 2.70 -19.50 10.73
CA ALA A 162 2.64 -20.95 10.49
C ALA A 162 1.40 -21.59 11.12
N TYR A 163 0.97 -21.05 12.27
CA TYR A 163 -0.23 -21.48 12.99
C TYR A 163 -1.50 -20.85 12.42
N GLU A 164 -1.54 -19.52 12.31
CA GLU A 164 -2.74 -18.77 11.90
C GLU A 164 -3.19 -19.19 10.50
N PHE A 165 -2.26 -19.28 9.56
CA PHE A 165 -2.53 -19.65 8.18
C PHE A 165 -2.42 -21.16 7.93
N SER A 166 -2.50 -22.01 8.97
CA SER A 166 -2.36 -23.46 8.83
C SER A 166 -3.30 -24.10 7.80
N GLY A 167 -4.53 -23.57 7.67
CA GLY A 167 -5.52 -24.00 6.67
C GLY A 167 -5.47 -23.27 5.33
N SER A 168 -4.59 -22.27 5.17
CA SER A 168 -4.51 -21.47 3.94
C SER A 168 -3.61 -22.14 2.90
N PRO A 169 -4.01 -22.18 1.62
CA PRO A 169 -3.12 -22.62 0.54
C PRO A 169 -1.88 -21.71 0.36
N GLN A 170 -1.92 -20.47 0.86
CA GLN A 170 -0.82 -19.51 0.80
C GLN A 170 0.21 -19.70 1.92
N ARG A 171 -0.04 -20.58 2.90
CA ARG A 171 0.82 -20.77 4.07
C ARG A 171 2.30 -20.94 3.73
N ASN A 172 2.61 -21.90 2.86
CA ASN A 172 4.00 -22.24 2.54
C ASN A 172 4.70 -21.05 1.89
N GLN A 173 3.97 -20.27 1.10
CA GLN A 173 4.52 -19.07 0.49
C GLN A 173 4.76 -17.96 1.53
N ILE A 174 3.81 -17.70 2.42
CA ILE A 174 3.99 -16.77 3.53
C ILE A 174 5.26 -17.11 4.31
N LEU A 175 5.42 -18.38 4.67
CA LEU A 175 6.60 -18.88 5.38
C LEU A 175 7.87 -18.74 4.53
N SER A 176 7.78 -18.93 3.22
CA SER A 176 8.90 -18.72 2.29
C SER A 176 9.33 -17.25 2.27
N MET A 177 8.40 -16.29 2.16
CA MET A 177 8.72 -14.86 2.16
C MET A 177 9.45 -14.43 3.44
N ILE A 178 9.05 -14.96 4.61
CA ILE A 178 9.73 -14.68 5.89
C ILE A 178 11.14 -15.30 5.94
N SER A 179 11.28 -16.55 5.46
CA SER A 179 12.55 -17.28 5.46
C SER A 179 13.56 -16.75 4.44
N GLN A 180 13.08 -16.38 3.25
CA GLN A 180 13.87 -15.96 2.10
C GLN A 180 14.01 -14.44 2.02
N ARG A 181 13.64 -13.69 3.07
CA ARG A 181 13.78 -12.22 3.09
C ARG A 181 15.18 -11.69 2.74
N ASN A 182 16.21 -12.49 3.01
CA ASN A 182 17.61 -12.17 2.70
C ASN A 182 18.09 -12.78 1.37
N ALA A 183 17.26 -13.59 0.70
CA ALA A 183 17.61 -14.19 -0.58
C ALA A 183 17.43 -13.16 -1.71
N PRO A 184 18.38 -13.04 -2.64
CA PRO A 184 18.21 -12.24 -3.84
C PRO A 184 16.93 -12.64 -4.58
N GLY A 185 16.12 -11.64 -4.97
CA GLY A 185 14.91 -11.85 -5.78
C GLY A 185 13.65 -12.32 -5.04
N ALA A 186 13.68 -12.52 -3.71
CA ALA A 186 12.49 -12.93 -2.95
C ALA A 186 11.38 -11.85 -2.97
N VAL A 187 11.79 -10.59 -2.89
CA VAL A 187 10.96 -9.41 -3.13
C VAL A 187 11.83 -8.37 -3.80
N GLU A 188 11.38 -7.84 -4.94
CA GLU A 188 12.17 -6.87 -5.69
C GLU A 188 11.53 -5.49 -5.67
N ARG A 189 12.36 -4.46 -5.48
CA ARG A 189 11.99 -3.11 -5.86
C ARG A 189 12.27 -2.91 -7.35
N LEU A 190 11.20 -2.70 -8.10
CA LEU A 190 11.27 -2.27 -9.47
C LEU A 190 11.35 -0.75 -9.52
N ALA A 191 12.28 -0.23 -10.31
CA ALA A 191 12.35 1.18 -10.66
C ALA A 191 12.16 1.29 -12.16
N VAL A 192 10.99 1.75 -12.57
CA VAL A 192 10.64 2.01 -13.97
C VAL A 192 10.90 3.47 -14.24
N SER A 193 11.57 3.78 -15.34
CA SER A 193 11.82 5.17 -15.70
C SER A 193 11.53 5.45 -17.16
N THR A 194 10.68 6.44 -17.41
CA THR A 194 10.33 6.87 -18.75
C THR A 194 10.36 8.38 -18.88
N ARG A 195 10.61 8.84 -20.10
CA ARG A 195 10.28 10.17 -20.59
C ARG A 195 8.96 10.10 -21.35
N GLN A 196 8.24 11.21 -21.36
CA GLN A 196 6.93 11.30 -21.98
C GLN A 196 6.87 12.60 -22.79
N VAL A 197 6.11 12.60 -23.86
CA VAL A 197 5.84 13.72 -24.76
C VAL A 197 4.35 13.86 -24.90
N HIS A 198 3.80 14.93 -24.35
CA HIS A 198 2.37 15.18 -24.36
C HIS A 198 2.07 16.56 -24.97
N TYR A 199 0.87 16.74 -25.49
CA TYR A 199 0.35 18.03 -25.93
C TYR A 199 0.03 18.91 -24.71
N GLU A 200 0.58 20.12 -24.67
CA GLU A 200 0.16 21.20 -23.78
C GLU A 200 -0.38 22.38 -24.58
N GLU A 201 -1.24 23.16 -23.93
CA GLU A 201 -1.71 24.42 -24.49
C GLU A 201 -0.66 25.52 -24.23
N ASN A 202 -0.15 26.15 -25.29
CA ASN A 202 0.76 27.28 -25.19
C ASN A 202 -0.02 28.58 -24.81
N GLU A 203 0.69 29.69 -24.63
CA GLU A 203 0.08 30.99 -24.27
C GLU A 203 -0.95 31.50 -25.31
N ALA A 204 -0.85 31.05 -26.56
CA ALA A 204 -1.77 31.40 -27.64
C ALA A 204 -3.01 30.50 -27.69
N GLY A 205 -3.08 29.46 -26.85
CA GLY A 205 -4.14 28.46 -26.87
C GLY A 205 -3.92 27.33 -27.89
N ASP A 206 -2.75 27.30 -28.55
CA ASP A 206 -2.38 26.26 -29.50
C ASP A 206 -1.79 25.05 -28.78
N GLN A 207 -1.96 23.87 -29.37
CA GLN A 207 -1.46 22.63 -28.80
C GLN A 207 -0.06 22.34 -29.33
N GLU A 208 0.93 22.29 -28.44
CA GLU A 208 2.33 21.99 -28.75
C GLU A 208 2.78 20.73 -28.01
N LEU A 209 3.71 19.98 -28.60
CA LEU A 209 4.27 18.77 -27.97
C LEU A 209 5.42 19.16 -27.05
N HIS A 210 5.30 18.84 -25.77
CA HIS A 210 6.33 19.10 -24.76
C HIS A 210 6.96 17.80 -24.28
N LEU A 211 8.30 17.80 -24.19
CA LEU A 211 9.05 16.71 -23.55
C LEU A 211 9.05 16.90 -22.04
N TYR A 212 8.53 15.90 -21.33
CA TYR A 212 8.56 15.86 -19.88
C TYR A 212 9.78 15.10 -19.39
N GLY A 213 10.32 15.64 -18.30
CA GLY A 213 11.47 15.07 -17.62
C GLY A 213 11.29 13.61 -17.25
N ARG A 214 12.42 12.96 -16.99
CA ARG A 214 12.49 11.54 -16.62
C ARG A 214 11.68 11.28 -15.35
N GLN A 215 10.56 10.58 -15.48
CA GLN A 215 9.74 10.15 -14.35
C GLN A 215 10.23 8.79 -13.86
N VAL A 216 10.58 8.71 -12.57
CA VAL A 216 10.95 7.44 -11.92
C VAL A 216 9.79 6.96 -11.07
N ARG A 217 9.38 5.71 -11.29
CA ARG A 217 8.33 5.02 -10.56
C ARG A 217 8.96 3.84 -9.85
N ARG A 218 8.82 3.81 -8.53
CA ARG A 218 9.25 2.70 -7.70
C ARG A 218 8.02 1.89 -7.33
N MET A 219 8.15 0.58 -7.32
CA MET A 219 7.10 -0.32 -6.87
C MET A 219 7.74 -1.61 -6.38
N THR A 220 7.04 -2.32 -5.52
CA THR A 220 7.46 -3.64 -5.07
C THR A 220 6.77 -4.70 -5.92
N VAL A 221 7.53 -5.67 -6.43
CA VAL A 221 6.99 -6.78 -7.23
C VAL A 221 7.47 -8.10 -6.64
N TYR A 222 6.56 -9.07 -6.56
CA TYR A 222 6.89 -10.45 -6.20
C TYR A 222 5.91 -11.44 -6.81
N GLU A 223 6.40 -12.66 -7.04
CA GLU A 223 5.58 -13.77 -7.54
C GLU A 223 4.91 -14.53 -6.38
N THR A 224 3.70 -15.01 -6.63
CA THR A 224 2.97 -15.97 -5.80
C THR A 224 2.57 -17.19 -6.59
N GLY A 225 2.08 -18.23 -5.90
CA GLY A 225 1.73 -19.55 -6.47
C GLY A 225 0.81 -19.55 -7.70
N GLY A 226 0.33 -18.39 -8.14
CA GLY A 226 -0.18 -18.17 -9.50
C GLY A 226 -0.39 -16.69 -9.83
N GLN A 227 0.30 -15.76 -9.16
CA GLN A 227 0.11 -14.32 -9.38
C GLN A 227 1.45 -13.59 -9.46
N LEU A 228 1.49 -12.52 -10.24
CA LEU A 228 2.50 -11.49 -10.11
C LEU A 228 1.84 -10.33 -9.37
N ARG A 229 2.32 -10.04 -8.16
CA ARG A 229 1.77 -8.97 -7.32
C ARG A 229 2.62 -7.73 -7.41
N VAL A 230 1.95 -6.60 -7.67
CA VAL A 230 2.54 -5.27 -7.81
C VAL A 230 2.00 -4.42 -6.67
N VAL A 231 2.86 -4.21 -5.68
CA VAL A 231 2.54 -3.44 -4.48
C VAL A 231 3.05 -2.03 -4.66
N LEU A 232 2.14 -1.07 -4.54
CA LEU A 232 2.47 0.36 -4.60
C LEU A 232 2.16 1.02 -3.26
N ARG A 233 3.19 1.57 -2.62
CA ARG A 233 3.09 2.27 -1.34
C ARG A 233 2.78 3.73 -1.57
N ILE A 234 1.56 4.14 -1.27
CA ILE A 234 1.07 5.49 -1.48
C ILE A 234 0.90 6.16 -0.12
N ARG A 235 1.64 7.24 0.12
CA ARG A 235 1.39 8.14 1.24
C ARG A 235 0.42 9.21 0.80
N PHE A 236 -0.59 9.43 1.62
CA PHE A 236 -1.49 10.55 1.44
C PHE A 236 -1.01 11.76 2.22
N ILE A 237 -1.04 12.93 1.59
CA ILE A 237 -0.67 14.21 2.19
C ILE A 237 -1.84 15.18 2.04
N SER A 238 -2.11 16.02 3.03
CA SER A 238 -3.13 17.06 2.90
C SER A 238 -2.68 18.11 1.89
N ALA A 239 -3.51 18.40 0.87
CA ALA A 239 -3.22 19.49 -0.05
C ALA A 239 -3.26 20.86 0.66
N ALA A 240 -4.17 21.02 1.62
CA ALA A 240 -4.32 22.25 2.40
C ALA A 240 -3.17 22.48 3.39
N ASN A 241 -2.60 21.39 3.94
CA ASN A 241 -1.46 21.49 4.83
C ASN A 241 -0.47 20.32 4.63
N PRO A 242 0.44 20.43 3.65
CA PRO A 242 1.40 19.37 3.35
C PRO A 242 2.32 19.02 4.53
N ARG A 243 2.50 19.95 5.48
CA ARG A 243 3.31 19.74 6.70
C ARG A 243 2.56 18.98 7.79
N GLN A 244 1.23 18.92 7.73
CA GLN A 244 0.37 18.12 8.63
C GLN A 244 -0.01 16.78 7.98
N SER A 245 0.96 16.08 7.39
CA SER A 245 0.75 14.76 6.77
C SER A 245 0.41 13.64 7.77
N TYR A 246 0.29 13.94 9.06
CA TYR A 246 0.01 12.99 10.11
C TYR A 246 -1.51 12.96 10.35
N TYR A 247 -2.18 11.85 10.01
CA TYR A 247 -3.61 11.61 10.25
C TYR A 247 -4.60 12.35 9.34
N PHE A 248 -4.23 12.70 8.11
CA PHE A 248 -5.18 13.35 7.21
C PHE A 248 -6.00 12.34 6.40
N PHE A 249 -6.99 11.72 7.05
CA PHE A 249 -8.27 11.37 6.41
C PHE A 249 -9.40 11.69 7.37
N PRO A 250 -10.36 12.54 6.98
CA PRO A 250 -11.55 12.77 7.79
C PRO A 250 -12.41 11.51 7.90
N ASP A 251 -12.32 10.63 6.91
CA ASP A 251 -13.11 9.41 6.79
C ASP A 251 -12.25 8.20 6.38
N PRO A 252 -12.10 7.18 7.25
CA PRO A 252 -11.37 5.96 6.93
C PRO A 252 -12.05 5.10 5.85
N ALA A 253 -13.33 5.32 5.52
CA ALA A 253 -14.00 4.58 4.47
C ALA A 253 -13.55 5.01 3.06
N THR A 254 -13.08 6.26 2.90
CA THR A 254 -12.65 6.78 1.59
C THR A 254 -11.44 6.03 1.02
N PRO A 255 -10.32 5.85 1.74
CA PRO A 255 -9.21 5.01 1.27
C PRO A 255 -9.63 3.58 0.97
N GLU A 256 -10.51 2.99 1.77
CA GLU A 256 -10.97 1.62 1.55
C GLU A 256 -11.81 1.49 0.28
N ARG A 257 -12.69 2.46 0.01
CA ARG A 257 -13.42 2.58 -1.25
C ARG A 257 -12.47 2.66 -2.45
N TRP A 258 -11.46 3.53 -2.37
CA TRP A 258 -10.46 3.67 -3.43
C TRP A 258 -9.66 2.41 -3.67
N ARG A 259 -9.24 1.73 -2.61
CA ARG A 259 -8.54 0.44 -2.70
C ARG A 259 -9.41 -0.58 -3.44
N ALA A 260 -10.66 -0.72 -3.01
CA ALA A 260 -11.62 -1.64 -3.63
C ALA A 260 -11.91 -1.29 -5.10
N ALA A 261 -11.98 0.00 -5.43
CA ALA A 261 -12.11 0.47 -6.81
C ALA A 261 -10.91 0.06 -7.66
N ILE A 262 -9.69 0.44 -7.24
CA ILE A 262 -8.45 0.09 -7.94
C ILE A 262 -8.37 -1.43 -8.17
N GLU A 263 -8.57 -2.23 -7.13
CA GLU A 263 -8.52 -3.69 -7.24
C GLU A 263 -9.56 -4.23 -8.22
N ARG A 264 -10.79 -3.72 -8.19
CA ARG A 264 -11.87 -4.13 -9.10
C ARG A 264 -11.57 -3.83 -10.57
N TYR A 265 -10.97 -2.67 -10.85
CA TYR A 265 -10.65 -2.24 -12.21
C TYR A 265 -9.44 -2.96 -12.79
N TRP A 266 -8.41 -3.24 -11.97
CA TRP A 266 -7.13 -3.76 -12.45
C TRP A 266 -6.94 -5.27 -12.28
N ASN A 267 -7.49 -5.87 -11.22
CA ASN A 267 -7.22 -7.27 -10.89
C ASN A 267 -8.06 -8.23 -11.73
N GLY A 268 -7.45 -9.34 -12.16
CA GLY A 268 -8.13 -10.34 -12.98
C GLY A 268 -8.31 -9.96 -14.45
N LYS A 269 -7.64 -8.90 -14.91
CA LYS A 269 -7.71 -8.40 -16.29
C LYS A 269 -6.59 -8.90 -17.19
N PHE A 270 -5.47 -9.28 -16.58
CA PHE A 270 -4.28 -9.71 -17.32
C PHE A 270 -3.71 -11.01 -16.76
N ILE A 271 -3.26 -11.85 -17.68
CA ILE A 271 -2.42 -13.00 -17.41
C ILE A 271 -1.06 -12.77 -18.06
N LEU A 272 0.00 -13.07 -17.32
CA LEU A 272 1.37 -13.10 -17.82
C LEU A 272 1.75 -14.56 -18.08
N ASP A 273 2.11 -14.87 -19.31
CA ASP A 273 2.42 -16.23 -19.76
C ASP A 273 3.74 -16.26 -20.52
N ASN A 274 4.70 -17.06 -20.06
CA ASN A 274 5.96 -17.29 -20.76
C ASN A 274 6.12 -18.71 -21.32
N GLY A 275 5.06 -19.51 -21.31
CA GLY A 275 5.03 -20.92 -21.72
C GLY A 275 5.47 -21.90 -20.62
N VAL A 276 6.15 -21.42 -19.58
CA VAL A 276 6.57 -22.22 -18.41
C VAL A 276 5.69 -21.92 -17.20
N LYS A 277 5.41 -20.63 -16.99
CA LYS A 277 4.59 -20.10 -15.90
C LYS A 277 3.47 -19.27 -16.48
N ARG A 278 2.33 -19.34 -15.78
CA ARG A 278 1.15 -18.52 -16.03
C ARG A 278 0.76 -17.81 -14.74
N LEU A 279 0.90 -16.50 -14.71
CA LEU A 279 0.68 -15.67 -13.54
C LEU A 279 -0.48 -14.70 -13.78
N ARG A 280 -1.40 -14.59 -12.83
CA ARG A 280 -2.39 -13.50 -12.85
C ARG A 280 -1.73 -12.20 -12.42
N PHE A 281 -1.88 -11.14 -13.20
CA PHE A 281 -1.47 -9.81 -12.77
C PHE A 281 -2.37 -9.34 -11.63
N THR A 282 -1.78 -8.79 -10.57
CA THR A 282 -2.52 -8.27 -9.43
C THR A 282 -1.83 -7.04 -8.88
N VAL A 283 -2.59 -5.96 -8.70
CA VAL A 283 -2.16 -4.75 -8.01
C VAL A 283 -2.68 -4.79 -6.57
N ALA A 284 -1.87 -4.23 -5.67
CA ALA A 284 -2.20 -4.07 -4.27
C ALA A 284 -1.76 -2.66 -3.82
N PRO A 285 -2.62 -1.64 -3.91
CA PRO A 285 -2.31 -0.33 -3.38
C PRO A 285 -2.30 -0.41 -1.84
N LEU A 286 -1.21 0.08 -1.24
CA LEU A 286 -1.10 0.18 0.21
C LEU A 286 -1.03 1.65 0.61
N PHE A 287 -2.02 2.08 1.38
CA PHE A 287 -2.21 3.46 1.80
C PHE A 287 -1.61 3.71 3.18
N TYR A 288 -0.79 4.76 3.28
CA TYR A 288 -0.07 5.17 4.47
C TYR A 288 -0.50 6.57 4.91
N TYR A 289 -0.64 6.74 6.23
CA TYR A 289 -1.10 7.99 6.86
C TYR A 289 -0.05 8.65 7.77
N GLU A 290 1.07 7.98 8.01
CA GLU A 290 2.15 8.48 8.85
C GLU A 290 3.36 8.82 7.97
N SER A 291 4.16 9.81 8.39
CA SER A 291 5.50 9.95 7.83
C SER A 291 6.30 8.71 8.25
N GLY A 292 6.41 7.76 7.35
CA GLY A 292 6.99 6.46 7.62
C GLY A 292 8.09 6.09 6.64
N PRO A 293 8.43 4.80 6.53
CA PRO A 293 9.50 4.32 5.65
C PRO A 293 9.29 4.79 4.21
N ALA A 294 10.38 4.86 3.44
CA ALA A 294 10.41 5.35 2.06
C ALA A 294 9.20 4.86 1.25
N VAL A 295 8.23 5.73 0.97
CA VAL A 295 7.05 5.41 0.15
C VAL A 295 7.40 5.44 -1.33
N ASP A 296 6.58 4.80 -2.15
CA ASP A 296 6.79 4.77 -3.59
C ASP A 296 6.26 6.05 -4.25
N LYS A 297 5.13 6.55 -3.74
CA LYS A 297 4.43 7.75 -4.21
C LYS A 297 3.79 8.53 -3.07
N GLU A 298 3.73 9.83 -3.26
CA GLU A 298 2.94 10.75 -2.45
C GLU A 298 1.79 11.26 -3.29
N VAL A 299 0.60 11.27 -2.72
CA VAL A 299 -0.62 11.75 -3.37
C VAL A 299 -1.27 12.78 -2.45
N SER A 300 -1.48 13.98 -2.99
CA SER A 300 -2.17 15.06 -2.29
C SER A 300 -3.66 14.78 -2.26
N ILE A 301 -4.30 14.92 -1.11
CA ILE A 301 -5.74 14.71 -0.95
C ILE A 301 -6.42 16.06 -0.78
N MET A 302 -7.42 16.31 -1.62
CA MET A 302 -8.27 17.49 -1.62
C MET A 302 -9.68 17.13 -1.17
N GLU A 303 -10.25 17.90 -0.26
CA GLU A 303 -11.66 17.75 0.17
C GLU A 303 -12.60 18.67 -0.60
N ASP A 304 -12.07 19.80 -1.08
CA ASP A 304 -12.80 20.84 -1.80
C ASP A 304 -12.54 20.70 -3.31
N ASP A 305 -13.59 20.37 -4.06
CA ASP A 305 -13.57 20.22 -5.52
C ASP A 305 -13.65 21.56 -6.26
N GLU A 306 -13.80 22.69 -5.55
CA GLU A 306 -13.61 24.03 -6.13
C GLU A 306 -12.12 24.36 -6.31
N LEU A 307 -11.22 23.57 -5.72
CA LEU A 307 -9.77 23.72 -5.88
C LEU A 307 -9.24 22.93 -7.08
N SER A 308 -8.10 23.37 -7.61
CA SER A 308 -7.38 22.69 -8.67
C SER A 308 -6.15 21.97 -8.13
N CYS A 309 -5.96 20.71 -8.54
CA CYS A 309 -4.69 20.03 -8.35
C CYS A 309 -3.53 20.80 -9.02
N PRO A 310 -2.29 20.71 -8.49
CA PRO A 310 -1.13 21.25 -9.19
C PRO A 310 -1.05 20.72 -10.62
N HIS A 311 -0.83 21.61 -11.59
CA HIS A 311 -0.80 21.30 -13.02
C HIS A 311 -2.16 20.90 -13.65
N SER A 312 -3.28 21.03 -12.92
CA SER A 312 -4.62 21.00 -13.52
C SER A 312 -5.10 22.42 -13.83
N SER A 313 -5.65 22.62 -15.03
CA SER A 313 -6.34 23.86 -15.41
C SER A 313 -7.75 23.94 -14.83
N ASP A 314 -8.34 22.79 -14.44
CA ASP A 314 -9.76 22.66 -14.15
C ASP A 314 -9.97 22.30 -12.67
N PRO A 315 -10.81 23.04 -11.91
CA PRO A 315 -11.23 22.68 -10.56
C PRO A 315 -11.83 21.27 -10.49
N GLY A 316 -11.59 20.56 -9.39
CA GLY A 316 -12.16 19.23 -9.13
C GLY A 316 -11.56 18.10 -9.98
N ARG A 317 -10.61 18.41 -10.86
CA ARG A 317 -9.97 17.42 -11.74
C ARG A 317 -8.77 16.78 -11.04
N ALA A 318 -8.92 15.51 -10.68
CA ALA A 318 -7.85 14.69 -10.15
C ALA A 318 -6.72 14.49 -11.18
N ASN A 319 -5.53 14.20 -10.67
CA ASN A 319 -4.38 13.72 -11.45
C ASN A 319 -3.58 12.70 -10.64
N ALA A 320 -2.54 12.11 -11.24
CA ALA A 320 -1.74 11.05 -10.63
C ALA A 320 -1.19 11.41 -9.23
N GLY A 321 -0.86 12.68 -8.98
CA GLY A 321 -0.28 13.17 -7.73
C GLY A 321 -1.28 13.85 -6.79
N CYS A 322 -2.56 13.96 -7.17
CA CYS A 322 -3.54 14.73 -6.42
C CYS A 322 -4.98 14.22 -6.68
N TRP A 323 -5.65 13.73 -5.63
CA TRP A 323 -6.97 13.12 -5.69
C TRP A 323 -7.97 13.87 -4.81
N PHE A 324 -9.24 13.91 -5.22
CA PHE A 324 -10.31 14.49 -4.43
C PHE A 324 -11.03 13.40 -3.65
N THR A 325 -11.43 13.64 -2.40
CA THR A 325 -12.20 12.68 -1.58
C THR A 325 -13.50 12.23 -2.29
N GLN A 326 -14.07 13.11 -3.10
CA GLN A 326 -15.27 12.88 -3.90
C GLN A 326 -15.00 12.26 -5.29
N SER A 327 -13.73 12.05 -5.67
CA SER A 327 -13.40 11.41 -6.96
C SER A 327 -14.11 10.05 -7.08
N SER A 328 -14.64 9.79 -8.28
CA SER A 328 -15.34 8.54 -8.57
C SER A 328 -14.37 7.35 -8.52
N ASP A 329 -14.93 6.15 -8.41
CA ASP A 329 -14.14 4.91 -8.41
C ASP A 329 -13.33 4.74 -9.71
N GLU A 330 -13.92 5.14 -10.84
CA GLU A 330 -13.28 5.14 -12.17
C GLU A 330 -12.09 6.10 -12.19
N THR A 331 -12.28 7.35 -11.74
CA THR A 331 -11.23 8.37 -11.71
C THR A 331 -10.05 7.90 -10.86
N VAL A 332 -10.29 7.35 -9.68
CA VAL A 332 -9.19 6.91 -8.81
C VAL A 332 -8.45 5.71 -9.41
N ALA A 333 -9.17 4.78 -10.04
CA ALA A 333 -8.54 3.67 -10.77
C ALA A 333 -7.72 4.15 -11.98
N HIS A 334 -8.19 5.19 -12.67
CA HIS A 334 -7.48 5.87 -13.75
C HIS A 334 -6.17 6.50 -13.24
N GLU A 335 -6.25 7.35 -12.22
CA GLU A 335 -5.07 8.03 -11.66
C GLU A 335 -4.05 7.04 -11.09
N PHE A 336 -4.52 5.94 -10.51
CA PHE A 336 -3.65 4.84 -10.09
C PHE A 336 -2.87 4.22 -11.26
N GLY A 337 -3.49 4.11 -12.44
CA GLY A 337 -2.81 3.67 -13.66
C GLY A 337 -1.58 4.52 -13.99
N HIS A 338 -1.68 5.85 -13.86
CA HIS A 338 -0.53 6.73 -14.05
C HIS A 338 0.60 6.51 -13.04
N LEU A 339 0.25 6.12 -11.81
CA LEU A 339 1.23 5.76 -10.80
C LEU A 339 1.98 4.47 -11.14
N LEU A 340 1.31 3.49 -11.76
CA LEU A 340 1.96 2.30 -12.34
C LEU A 340 2.78 2.63 -13.59
N GLY A 341 2.55 3.81 -14.16
CA GLY A 341 3.20 4.27 -15.37
C GLY A 341 2.46 3.87 -16.62
N ALA A 342 1.13 3.94 -16.62
CA ALA A 342 0.36 4.13 -17.83
C ALA A 342 0.45 5.61 -18.28
N ALA A 343 0.51 5.84 -19.58
CA ALA A 343 0.57 7.17 -20.15
C ALA A 343 -0.80 7.88 -20.05
N ASP A 344 -0.79 9.21 -20.03
CA ASP A 344 -2.01 10.03 -20.07
C ASP A 344 -2.53 10.15 -21.51
N GLU A 345 -3.50 9.30 -21.85
CA GLU A 345 -4.03 9.18 -23.22
C GLU A 345 -4.70 10.46 -23.74
N TYR A 346 -5.03 11.44 -22.89
CA TYR A 346 -5.62 12.71 -23.32
C TYR A 346 -4.67 13.57 -24.14
N ASN A 347 -3.37 13.43 -23.93
CA ASN A 347 -2.39 14.35 -24.45
C ASN A 347 -1.32 13.66 -25.29
N LEU A 348 -1.45 12.37 -25.61
CA LEU A 348 -0.42 11.67 -26.37
C LEU A 348 -0.43 12.03 -27.86
N PRO A 349 0.74 12.12 -28.51
CA PRO A 349 0.83 12.08 -29.95
C PRO A 349 0.25 10.77 -30.51
N GLY A 350 -0.45 10.92 -31.64
CA GLY A 350 -1.11 9.82 -32.32
C GLY A 350 -0.18 8.85 -33.05
N SER A 351 1.05 9.27 -33.25
CA SER A 351 2.13 8.44 -33.81
C SER A 351 3.49 9.01 -33.47
N ILE A 352 4.53 8.17 -33.54
CA ILE A 352 5.93 8.61 -33.43
C ILE A 352 6.26 9.69 -34.46
N ALA A 353 5.63 9.65 -35.64
CA ALA A 353 5.86 10.60 -36.72
C ALA A 353 5.44 12.04 -36.36
N GLU A 354 4.47 12.21 -35.45
CA GLU A 354 4.03 13.53 -34.96
C GLU A 354 5.06 14.19 -34.03
N ILE A 355 5.93 13.40 -33.38
CA ILE A 355 6.93 13.91 -32.45
C ILE A 355 8.03 14.63 -33.24
N PRO A 356 8.30 15.93 -33.00
CA PRO A 356 9.38 16.66 -33.65
C PRO A 356 10.72 15.92 -33.57
N ALA A 357 11.53 15.97 -34.64
CA ALA A 357 12.74 15.17 -34.74
C ALA A 357 13.76 15.45 -33.62
N ASP A 358 13.83 16.70 -33.17
CA ASP A 358 14.66 17.17 -32.07
C ASP A 358 14.20 16.59 -30.72
N ILE A 359 12.89 16.53 -30.44
CA ILE A 359 12.35 15.83 -29.26
C ILE A 359 12.56 14.33 -29.40
N ARG A 360 12.25 13.75 -30.57
CA ARG A 360 12.35 12.32 -30.85
C ARG A 360 13.76 11.77 -30.62
N SER A 361 14.78 12.54 -30.97
CA SER A 361 16.19 12.18 -30.75
C SER A 361 16.58 12.05 -29.28
N GLN A 362 15.77 12.60 -28.36
CA GLN A 362 15.99 12.55 -26.91
C GLN A 362 15.25 11.39 -26.22
N LEU A 363 14.50 10.60 -26.99
CA LEU A 363 13.67 9.51 -26.51
C LEU A 363 14.31 8.17 -26.86
N THR A 364 14.28 7.25 -25.91
CA THR A 364 14.61 5.85 -26.20
C THR A 364 13.47 5.19 -26.99
N ALA A 365 13.71 4.02 -27.57
CA ALA A 365 12.63 3.23 -28.18
C ALA A 365 11.51 2.91 -27.17
N GLU A 366 11.87 2.74 -25.90
CA GLU A 366 10.92 2.53 -24.80
C GLU A 366 10.08 3.77 -24.53
N ASP A 367 10.70 4.95 -24.48
CA ASP A 367 9.97 6.21 -24.30
C ASP A 367 9.04 6.49 -25.49
N LEU A 368 9.48 6.18 -26.72
CA LEU A 368 8.67 6.36 -27.93
C LEU A 368 7.41 5.48 -27.94
N GLU A 369 7.56 4.21 -27.59
CA GLU A 369 6.42 3.29 -27.47
C GLU A 369 5.50 3.70 -26.32
N PHE A 370 6.08 4.19 -25.23
CA PHE A 370 5.33 4.64 -24.07
C PHE A 370 4.52 5.92 -24.35
N THR A 371 5.09 6.84 -25.11
CA THR A 371 4.55 8.18 -25.32
C THR A 371 3.67 8.33 -26.56
N THR A 372 3.38 7.24 -27.27
CA THR A 372 2.56 7.28 -28.48
C THR A 372 1.43 6.26 -28.41
N MET A 373 0.31 6.57 -29.06
CA MET A 373 -0.82 5.65 -29.19
C MET A 373 -1.08 5.39 -30.67
N GLU A 374 -0.47 4.34 -31.22
CA GLU A 374 -0.81 3.90 -32.59
C GLU A 374 -2.33 3.63 -32.67
N GLY A 375 -3.02 4.39 -33.52
CA GLY A 375 -4.47 4.30 -33.71
C GLY A 375 -5.28 5.45 -33.09
N ILE A 376 -4.70 6.26 -32.19
CA ILE A 376 -5.24 7.59 -31.89
C ILE A 376 -4.79 8.49 -33.03
N THR A 377 -5.62 8.66 -34.05
CA THR A 377 -5.25 9.52 -35.18
C THR A 377 -5.76 10.93 -34.96
N GLY A 378 -4.85 11.89 -34.95
CA GLY A 378 -5.16 13.30 -35.12
C GLY A 378 -4.67 14.16 -33.96
N ARG A 379 -3.88 15.19 -34.32
CA ARG A 379 -3.65 16.39 -33.50
C ARG A 379 -4.88 16.69 -32.64
N ARG A 380 -4.68 16.94 -31.35
CA ARG A 380 -5.74 17.39 -30.44
C ARG A 380 -6.58 18.45 -31.13
N ARG A 381 -7.79 18.09 -31.55
CA ARG A 381 -8.75 19.06 -32.07
C ARG A 381 -9.16 19.91 -30.88
N ARG A 382 -9.37 21.22 -31.08
CA ARG A 382 -9.94 22.12 -30.05
C ARG A 382 -11.06 21.38 -29.33
N LYS A 383 -10.96 21.26 -28.00
CA LYS A 383 -11.85 20.49 -27.10
C LYS A 383 -13.31 20.85 -27.43
N ARG A 384 -13.95 20.17 -28.38
CA ARG A 384 -15.42 20.14 -28.45
C ARG A 384 -15.85 19.26 -27.28
N GLU A 385 -16.98 19.58 -26.63
CA GLU A 385 -17.62 18.70 -25.65
C GLU A 385 -17.63 17.26 -26.20
N GLY A 386 -16.78 16.38 -25.68
CA GLY A 386 -16.67 14.99 -26.14
C GLY A 386 -15.27 14.35 -26.08
N GLY A 387 -14.19 15.12 -26.26
CA GLY A 387 -12.83 14.56 -26.26
C GLY A 387 -12.57 13.50 -27.35
N TYR A 388 -11.63 12.56 -27.13
CA TYR A 388 -11.33 11.41 -28.00
C TYR A 388 -12.23 10.20 -27.71
N ASP A 389 -12.88 9.67 -28.74
CA ASP A 389 -13.63 8.41 -28.64
C ASP A 389 -12.68 7.21 -28.60
N ILE A 390 -12.14 6.94 -27.42
CA ILE A 390 -11.33 5.76 -27.13
C ILE A 390 -11.98 4.98 -25.98
N SER A 391 -12.30 3.71 -26.24
CA SER A 391 -12.72 2.79 -25.19
C SER A 391 -11.51 2.41 -24.35
N SER A 392 -11.29 3.12 -23.25
CA SER A 392 -10.36 2.73 -22.21
C SER A 392 -10.69 3.44 -20.90
N LEU A 393 -10.26 2.84 -19.79
CA LEU A 393 -10.23 3.51 -18.49
C LEU A 393 -9.49 4.86 -18.57
N MET A 394 -8.59 5.02 -19.54
CA MET A 394 -7.67 6.15 -19.68
C MET A 394 -8.13 7.20 -20.72
N GLY A 395 -9.32 7.06 -21.32
CA GLY A 395 -9.83 7.89 -22.41
C GLY A 395 -11.00 8.81 -22.07
N SER A 396 -11.38 9.73 -22.98
CA SER A 396 -12.31 10.85 -22.67
C SER A 396 -13.78 10.52 -22.59
N HIS A 397 -14.13 9.25 -22.75
CA HIS A 397 -15.42 8.75 -22.35
C HIS A 397 -15.21 7.93 -21.09
N SER A 398 -15.39 8.60 -19.94
CA SER A 398 -15.31 8.11 -18.56
C SER A 398 -16.30 6.97 -18.22
N ARG A 399 -16.77 6.22 -19.23
CA ARG A 399 -17.70 5.10 -19.12
C ARG A 399 -17.08 3.75 -19.46
N SER A 400 -15.87 3.71 -20.02
CA SER A 400 -15.19 2.43 -20.26
C SER A 400 -14.41 2.01 -19.02
N THR A 401 -14.70 0.80 -18.55
CA THR A 401 -14.00 0.19 -17.41
C THR A 401 -12.82 -0.68 -17.86
N ASP A 402 -12.49 -0.64 -19.15
CA ASP A 402 -11.52 -1.52 -19.77
C ASP A 402 -10.09 -0.99 -19.58
N VAL A 403 -9.33 -1.66 -18.71
CA VAL A 403 -7.87 -1.63 -18.73
C VAL A 403 -7.36 -2.51 -19.88
N LYS A 404 -6.28 -2.07 -20.54
CA LYS A 404 -5.73 -2.73 -21.74
C LYS A 404 -4.30 -3.18 -21.51
N ALA A 405 -3.84 -4.19 -22.25
CA ALA A 405 -2.50 -4.76 -22.10
C ALA A 405 -1.36 -3.70 -22.17
N ARG A 406 -1.57 -2.62 -22.93
CA ARG A 406 -0.62 -1.50 -23.02
C ARG A 406 -0.33 -0.84 -21.67
N HIS A 407 -1.30 -0.78 -20.76
CA HIS A 407 -1.16 -0.10 -19.47
C HIS A 407 -0.17 -0.77 -18.53
N ILE A 408 0.10 -2.07 -18.73
CA ILE A 408 1.07 -2.83 -17.92
C ILE A 408 2.31 -3.25 -18.72
N ARG A 409 2.41 -2.87 -20.00
CA ARG A 409 3.48 -3.35 -20.89
C ARG A 409 4.87 -2.95 -20.42
N LEU A 410 5.02 -1.69 -20.03
CA LEU A 410 6.27 -1.15 -19.51
C LEU A 410 6.74 -1.91 -18.26
N LEU A 411 5.81 -2.17 -17.35
CA LEU A 411 6.05 -2.96 -16.15
C LEU A 411 6.49 -4.39 -16.49
N VAL A 412 5.76 -5.08 -17.36
CA VAL A 412 6.09 -6.45 -17.77
C VAL A 412 7.43 -6.53 -18.51
N ARG A 413 7.78 -5.53 -19.33
CA ARG A 413 9.10 -5.42 -19.96
C ARG A 413 10.21 -5.33 -18.92
N ASN A 414 10.04 -4.45 -17.92
CA ASN A 414 11.03 -4.28 -16.85
C ASN A 414 11.19 -5.57 -16.01
N ILE A 415 10.12 -6.34 -15.83
CA ILE A 415 10.18 -7.67 -15.21
C ILE A 415 10.93 -8.66 -16.10
N ASN A 416 10.62 -8.72 -17.39
CA ASN A 416 11.30 -9.59 -18.35
C ASN A 416 12.81 -9.32 -18.40
N GLY A 417 13.22 -8.05 -18.37
CA GLY A 417 14.63 -7.65 -18.36
C GLY A 417 15.42 -8.06 -17.11
N ARG A 418 14.75 -8.59 -16.08
CA ARG A 418 15.37 -9.10 -14.85
C ARG A 418 15.31 -10.62 -14.73
N LEU A 419 14.65 -11.30 -15.67
CA LEU A 419 14.62 -12.75 -15.67
C LEU A 419 16.04 -13.30 -15.91
N PRO A 420 16.41 -14.44 -15.31
CA PRO A 420 17.69 -15.08 -15.60
C PRO A 420 17.86 -15.39 -17.09
N ASP A 421 19.08 -15.31 -17.60
CA ASP A 421 19.40 -15.59 -19.00
C ASP A 421 18.80 -16.93 -19.47
N GLY A 422 18.18 -16.92 -20.64
CA GLY A 422 17.51 -18.08 -21.23
C GLY A 422 16.10 -18.35 -20.70
N THR A 423 15.62 -17.60 -19.69
CA THR A 423 14.23 -17.68 -19.24
C THR A 423 13.30 -17.05 -20.29
N PRO A 424 12.26 -17.75 -20.76
CA PRO A 424 11.28 -17.17 -21.68
C PRO A 424 10.61 -15.92 -21.08
N HIS A 425 10.40 -14.90 -21.93
CA HIS A 425 9.73 -13.66 -21.54
C HIS A 425 8.22 -13.88 -21.35
N TYR A 426 7.66 -13.22 -20.35
CA TYR A 426 6.22 -13.12 -20.17
C TYR A 426 5.58 -12.30 -21.30
N ARG A 427 4.52 -12.85 -21.86
CA ARG A 427 3.57 -12.20 -22.76
C ARG A 427 2.31 -11.85 -21.98
N ILE A 428 1.68 -10.72 -22.33
CA ILE A 428 0.43 -10.29 -21.71
C ILE A 428 -0.75 -10.89 -22.49
N ILE A 429 -1.65 -11.55 -21.78
CA ILE A 429 -2.93 -12.04 -22.26
C ILE A 429 -4.01 -11.19 -21.57
N GLU A 430 -4.76 -10.42 -22.35
CA GLU A 430 -5.95 -9.67 -21.89
C GLU A 430 -7.13 -10.64 -21.77
N LEU A 431 -7.91 -10.55 -20.68
CA LEU A 431 -9.00 -11.47 -20.34
C LEU A 431 -10.40 -10.91 -20.63
#